data_AF-A0A1V2YJV2-F1
#
_entry.id   AF-A0A1V2YJV2-F1
#
_cell.length_a   1.000
_cell.length_b   1.000
_cell.length_c   1.000
_cell.angle_alpha   90.00
_cell.angle_beta   90.00
_cell.angle_gamma   90.00
#
_symmetry.space_group_name_H-M   'P 1'
#
loop_
_entity.id
_entity.type
_entity.pdbx_description
1 polymer ?
#
loop_
_entity_poly.entity_id
_entity_poly.type
_entity_poly.pdbx_seq_one_letter_code
_entity_poly.pdbx_strand_id
1 'polypeptide(L)'
;MQNEIAQQIEAVKNNAAQLEFIENPTEQVILEAINNRSWAIRFVKNQTEQMKWLALQDDAHTLWFIENPTDEMKWAAINKNSCAIKYIENPTEEMKWAAINKTSGAIRCIENPTEEMKWAAIKKDGWTIRMIENPTQDMQLEAIKQNCFVIGHIEKPTDEMKWAAINQSGYAIYLIENPTQAMEQAAAVNMPCAIDLIENRVQQK
;
A
#
# COMPACT_ATOMS: atom_id res chain seq x y z
N MET A 1 9.99 24.61 38.53
CA MET A 1 8.67 24.20 37.98
C MET A 1 8.30 24.93 36.69
N GLN A 2 7.77 26.16 36.67
CA GLN A 2 7.29 26.75 35.38
C GLN A 2 8.38 26.90 34.30
N ASN A 3 9.60 27.33 34.67
CA ASN A 3 10.71 27.47 33.74
C ASN A 3 11.22 26.11 33.19
N GLU A 4 11.13 25.07 34.01
CA GLU A 4 11.56 23.71 33.66
C GLU A 4 10.57 23.04 32.70
N ILE A 5 9.27 23.21 32.93
CA ILE A 5 8.21 22.77 32.01
C ILE A 5 8.36 23.48 30.65
N ALA A 6 8.62 24.79 30.65
CA ALA A 6 8.85 25.53 29.41
C ALA A 6 10.06 25.01 28.61
N GLN A 7 11.15 24.65 29.29
CA GLN A 7 12.32 24.04 28.66
C GLN A 7 12.01 22.65 28.08
N GLN A 8 11.26 21.83 28.81
CA GLN A 8 10.81 20.52 28.33
C GLN A 8 9.91 20.64 27.08
N ILE A 9 8.96 21.57 27.10
CA ILE A 9 8.09 21.89 25.95
C ILE A 9 8.94 22.31 24.75
N GLU A 10 9.90 23.21 24.95
CA GLU A 10 10.79 23.65 23.86
C GLU A 10 11.64 22.49 23.31
N ALA A 11 12.10 21.58 24.17
CA ALA A 11 12.86 20.41 23.75
C ALA A 11 12.03 19.49 22.85
N VAL A 12 10.79 19.16 23.23
CA VAL A 12 9.92 18.27 22.44
C VAL A 12 9.36 18.92 21.18
N LYS A 13 9.23 20.26 21.16
CA LYS A 13 8.91 21.02 19.94
C LYS A 13 10.01 20.93 18.89
N ASN A 14 11.26 20.99 19.31
CA ASN A 14 12.40 20.87 18.41
C ASN A 14 12.60 19.43 17.95
N ASN A 15 12.38 18.45 18.82
CA ASN A 15 12.46 17.03 18.50
C ASN A 15 11.58 16.19 19.43
N ALA A 16 10.46 15.65 18.92
CA ALA A 16 9.55 14.83 19.70
C ALA A 16 10.19 13.60 20.37
N ALA A 17 11.33 13.10 19.85
CA ALA A 17 12.08 12.00 20.48
C ALA A 17 12.62 12.34 21.86
N GLN A 18 12.76 13.63 22.19
CA GLN A 18 13.23 14.07 23.50
C GLN A 18 12.30 13.61 24.63
N LEU A 19 11.03 13.31 24.32
CA LEU A 19 10.09 12.78 25.30
C LEU A 19 10.60 11.51 26.00
N GLU A 20 11.37 10.66 25.29
CA GLU A 20 11.96 9.42 25.84
C GLU A 20 12.86 9.68 27.05
N PHE A 21 13.53 10.82 27.09
CA PHE A 21 14.54 11.16 28.09
C PHE A 21 14.02 12.04 29.23
N ILE A 22 12.75 12.47 29.16
CA ILE A 22 12.14 13.28 30.22
C ILE A 22 11.59 12.34 31.28
N GLU A 23 12.12 12.42 32.50
CA GLU A 23 11.60 11.66 33.62
C GLU A 23 10.26 12.27 34.10
N ASN A 24 9.21 11.46 34.15
CA ASN A 24 7.85 11.85 34.57
C ASN A 24 7.33 13.12 33.86
N PRO A 25 7.23 13.14 32.52
CA PRO A 25 6.78 14.31 31.78
C PRO A 25 5.34 14.64 32.14
N THR A 26 5.04 15.95 32.21
CA THR A 26 3.66 16.40 32.41
C THR A 26 2.80 16.09 31.18
N GLU A 27 1.48 16.01 31.36
CA GLU A 27 0.55 15.83 30.25
C GLU A 27 0.73 16.90 29.15
N GLN A 28 1.02 18.15 29.53
CA GLN A 28 1.28 19.23 28.58
C GLN A 28 2.52 18.93 27.69
N VAL A 29 3.61 18.44 28.28
CA VAL A 29 4.83 18.07 27.54
C VAL A 29 4.56 16.88 26.61
N ILE A 30 3.81 15.89 27.09
CA ILE A 30 3.42 14.72 26.29
C ILE A 30 2.58 15.14 25.08
N LEU A 31 1.52 15.93 25.30
CA LEU A 31 0.63 16.37 24.22
C LEU A 31 1.38 17.23 23.20
N GLU A 32 2.31 18.09 23.63
CA GLU A 32 3.15 18.86 22.71
C GLU A 32 4.05 17.95 21.86
N ALA A 33 4.66 16.91 22.45
CA ALA A 33 5.48 15.96 21.73
C ALA A 33 4.66 15.17 20.69
N ILE A 34 3.47 14.68 21.06
CA ILE A 34 2.55 13.98 20.14
C ILE A 34 2.10 14.91 19.01
N ASN A 35 1.82 16.18 19.31
CA ASN A 35 1.43 17.18 18.32
C ASN A 35 2.59 17.52 17.36
N ASN A 36 3.84 17.46 17.83
CA ASN A 36 5.02 17.61 16.96
C ASN A 36 5.18 16.39 16.04
N ARG A 37 5.07 15.17 16.59
CA ARG A 37 5.10 13.91 15.85
C ARG A 37 4.22 12.87 16.53
N SER A 38 3.20 12.38 15.82
CA SER A 38 2.24 11.42 16.38
C SER A 38 2.87 10.17 17.00
N TRP A 39 3.93 9.64 16.38
CA TRP A 39 4.62 8.44 16.86
C TRP A 39 5.31 8.61 18.21
N ALA A 40 5.46 9.84 18.72
CA ALA A 40 6.02 10.11 20.05
C ALA A 40 5.21 9.47 21.18
N ILE A 41 3.93 9.13 20.94
CA ILE A 41 3.11 8.37 21.88
C ILE A 41 3.78 7.05 22.32
N ARG A 42 4.68 6.49 21.50
CA ARG A 42 5.46 5.29 21.83
C ARG A 42 6.33 5.41 23.09
N PHE A 43 6.63 6.63 23.54
CA PHE A 43 7.41 6.88 24.76
C PHE A 43 6.52 7.14 26.00
N VAL A 44 5.20 7.16 25.81
CA VAL A 44 4.24 7.46 26.88
C VAL A 44 3.85 6.16 27.58
N LYS A 45 4.23 6.04 28.85
CA LYS A 45 3.94 4.84 29.68
C LYS A 45 2.44 4.64 29.97
N ASN A 46 1.68 5.72 30.12
CA ASN A 46 0.26 5.68 30.44
C ASN A 46 -0.51 6.52 29.42
N GLN A 47 -0.97 5.89 28.34
CA GLN A 47 -1.64 6.58 27.24
C GLN A 47 -3.10 6.88 27.59
N THR A 48 -3.44 8.16 27.75
CA THR A 48 -4.84 8.59 27.90
C THR A 48 -5.58 8.51 26.56
N GLU A 49 -6.92 8.42 26.59
CA GLU A 49 -7.73 8.44 25.38
C GLU A 49 -7.47 9.70 24.51
N GLN A 50 -7.28 10.86 25.16
CA GLN A 50 -6.92 12.09 24.46
C GLN A 50 -5.59 11.96 23.71
N MET A 51 -4.56 11.38 24.34
CA MET A 51 -3.25 11.17 23.71
C MET A 51 -3.36 10.23 22.52
N LYS A 52 -4.08 9.11 22.67
CA LYS A 52 -4.30 8.12 21.61
C LYS A 52 -4.99 8.74 20.39
N TRP A 53 -6.07 9.49 20.62
CA TRP A 53 -6.81 10.16 19.54
C TRP A 53 -6.00 11.27 18.87
N LEU A 54 -5.27 12.08 19.66
CA LEU A 54 -4.38 13.11 19.12
C LEU A 54 -3.33 12.49 18.20
N ALA A 55 -2.72 11.39 18.62
CA ALA A 55 -1.70 10.69 17.85
C ALA A 55 -2.28 10.08 16.56
N LEU A 56 -3.46 9.45 16.63
CA LEU A 56 -4.12 8.84 15.48
C LEU A 56 -4.62 9.88 14.45
N GLN A 57 -4.95 11.08 14.90
CA GLN A 57 -5.47 12.17 14.05
C GLN A 57 -4.48 12.59 12.95
N ASP A 58 -3.17 12.46 13.17
CA ASP A 58 -2.14 12.90 12.21
C ASP A 58 -1.60 11.76 11.32
N ASP A 59 -1.38 10.57 11.87
CA ASP A 59 -0.95 9.39 11.08
C ASP A 59 -1.62 8.09 11.54
N ALA A 60 -2.22 7.36 10.60
CA ALA A 60 -2.82 6.05 10.84
C ALA A 60 -1.78 4.98 11.23
N HIS A 61 -0.51 5.15 10.84
CA HIS A 61 0.59 4.27 11.26
C HIS A 61 0.80 4.30 12.78
N THR A 62 0.37 5.37 13.43
CA THR A 62 0.44 5.52 14.88
C THR A 62 -0.37 4.48 15.64
N LEU A 63 -1.36 3.84 15.00
CA LEU A 63 -2.10 2.73 15.59
C LEU A 63 -1.17 1.64 16.15
N TRP A 64 -0.03 1.40 15.50
CA TRP A 64 1.00 0.46 15.97
C TRP A 64 1.56 0.78 17.37
N PHE A 65 1.57 2.06 17.75
CA PHE A 65 2.08 2.53 19.04
C PHE A 65 0.98 2.71 20.10
N ILE A 66 -0.29 2.57 19.71
CA ILE A 66 -1.42 2.73 20.63
C ILE A 66 -1.61 1.43 21.41
N GLU A 67 -1.54 1.52 22.73
CA GLU A 67 -1.83 0.40 23.62
C GLU A 67 -3.33 0.15 23.70
N ASN A 68 -3.74 -1.11 23.48
CA ASN A 68 -5.13 -1.56 23.54
C ASN A 68 -6.09 -0.62 22.77
N PRO A 69 -5.93 -0.46 21.44
CA PRO A 69 -6.79 0.42 20.66
C PRO A 69 -8.23 -0.09 20.66
N THR A 70 -9.19 0.82 20.82
CA THR A 70 -10.62 0.48 20.69
C THR A 70 -10.98 0.17 19.23
N ASP A 71 -12.13 -0.47 19.00
CA ASP A 71 -12.57 -0.73 17.64
C ASP A 71 -12.82 0.56 16.86
N GLU A 72 -13.28 1.63 17.51
CA GLU A 72 -13.42 2.96 16.91
C GLU A 72 -12.08 3.50 16.40
N MET A 73 -10.98 3.31 17.16
CA MET A 73 -9.64 3.70 16.73
C MET A 73 -9.15 2.85 15.56
N LYS A 74 -9.36 1.53 15.60
CA LYS A 74 -9.01 0.63 14.49
C LYS A 74 -9.74 1.03 13.20
N TRP A 75 -11.04 1.31 13.30
CA TRP A 75 -11.86 1.78 12.19
C TRP A 75 -11.40 3.15 11.67
N ALA A 76 -11.11 4.10 12.57
CA ALA A 76 -10.58 5.41 12.19
C ALA A 76 -9.25 5.27 11.43
N ALA A 77 -8.36 4.37 11.85
CA ALA A 77 -7.11 4.09 11.16
C ALA A 77 -7.31 3.55 9.75
N ILE A 78 -8.16 2.52 9.56
CA ILE A 78 -8.50 1.96 8.23
C ILE A 78 -9.14 3.05 7.33
N ASN A 79 -10.10 3.80 7.89
CA ASN A 79 -10.80 4.87 7.20
C ASN A 79 -9.89 6.04 6.84
N LYS A 80 -8.74 6.19 7.49
CA LYS A 80 -7.70 7.13 7.11
C LYS A 80 -6.74 6.52 6.09
N ASN A 81 -6.17 5.35 6.36
CA ASN A 81 -5.32 4.59 5.45
C ASN A 81 -5.70 3.11 5.49
N SER A 82 -6.16 2.56 4.36
CA SER A 82 -6.59 1.15 4.29
C SER A 82 -5.48 0.17 4.65
N CYS A 83 -4.20 0.52 4.41
CA CYS A 83 -3.05 -0.28 4.81
C CYS A 83 -2.74 -0.23 6.31
N ALA A 84 -3.44 0.58 7.11
CA ALA A 84 -3.33 0.55 8.56
C ALA A 84 -3.87 -0.76 9.17
N ILE A 85 -4.62 -1.56 8.40
CA ILE A 85 -5.10 -2.88 8.82
C ILE A 85 -3.96 -3.82 9.27
N LYS A 86 -2.76 -3.66 8.72
CA LYS A 86 -1.57 -4.43 9.14
C LYS A 86 -1.10 -4.14 10.58
N TYR A 87 -1.63 -3.08 11.20
CA TYR A 87 -1.35 -2.68 12.58
C TYR A 87 -2.44 -3.09 13.56
N ILE A 88 -3.47 -3.78 13.07
CA ILE A 88 -4.52 -4.35 13.91
C ILE A 88 -4.14 -5.79 14.17
N GLU A 89 -3.99 -6.16 15.45
CA GLU A 89 -3.87 -7.55 15.84
C GLU A 89 -5.20 -8.27 15.57
N ASN A 90 -5.16 -9.36 14.79
CA ASN A 90 -6.32 -10.18 14.42
C ASN A 90 -7.51 -9.34 13.86
N PRO A 91 -7.35 -8.65 12.71
CA PRO A 91 -8.42 -7.83 12.14
C PRO A 91 -9.60 -8.71 11.73
N THR A 92 -10.82 -8.21 11.98
CA THR A 92 -12.05 -8.93 11.60
C THR A 92 -12.20 -9.02 10.08
N GLU A 93 -13.02 -9.95 9.61
CA GLU A 93 -13.34 -10.05 8.18
C GLU A 93 -13.95 -8.76 7.65
N GLU A 94 -14.80 -8.10 8.42
CA GLU A 94 -15.40 -6.81 8.06
C GLU A 94 -14.33 -5.73 7.87
N MET A 95 -13.31 -5.69 8.75
CA MET A 95 -12.18 -4.75 8.61
C MET A 95 -11.36 -5.02 7.36
N LYS A 96 -11.07 -6.30 7.06
CA LYS A 96 -10.35 -6.71 5.85
C LYS A 96 -11.10 -6.30 4.59
N TRP A 97 -12.40 -6.58 4.53
CA TRP A 97 -13.25 -6.17 3.41
C TRP A 97 -13.33 -4.66 3.27
N ALA A 98 -13.49 -3.92 4.37
CA ALA A 98 -13.51 -2.47 4.32
C ALA A 98 -12.20 -1.88 3.78
N ALA A 99 -11.05 -2.45 4.15
CA ALA A 99 -9.75 -2.02 3.63
C ALA A 99 -9.65 -2.21 2.10
N ILE A 100 -10.02 -3.39 1.58
CA ILE A 100 -10.04 -3.70 0.13
C ILE A 100 -11.04 -2.81 -0.61
N ASN A 101 -12.26 -2.69 -0.07
CA ASN A 101 -13.33 -1.87 -0.64
C ASN A 101 -12.97 -0.39 -0.68
N LYS A 102 -12.11 0.07 0.23
CA LYS A 102 -11.52 1.41 0.15
C LYS A 102 -10.43 1.48 -0.91
N THR A 103 -9.42 0.62 -0.88
CA THR A 103 -8.34 0.58 -1.88
C THR A 103 -7.94 -0.86 -2.19
N SER A 104 -7.96 -1.26 -3.46
CA SER A 104 -7.59 -2.63 -3.88
C SER A 104 -6.20 -3.03 -3.39
N GLY A 105 -5.23 -2.11 -3.44
CA GLY A 105 -3.87 -2.32 -2.96
C GLY A 105 -3.72 -2.59 -1.46
N ALA A 106 -4.79 -2.42 -0.66
CA ALA A 106 -4.80 -2.83 0.75
C ALA A 106 -4.63 -4.35 0.91
N ILE A 107 -4.88 -5.15 -0.14
CA ILE A 107 -4.68 -6.60 -0.13
C ILE A 107 -3.27 -7.00 0.31
N ARG A 108 -2.24 -6.19 -0.02
CA ARG A 108 -0.84 -6.41 0.41
C ARG A 108 -0.63 -6.28 1.92
N CYS A 109 -1.53 -5.56 2.58
CA CYS A 109 -1.47 -5.24 3.99
C CYS A 109 -2.35 -6.19 4.83
N ILE A 110 -3.00 -7.18 4.19
CA ILE A 110 -3.78 -8.22 4.83
C ILE A 110 -2.93 -9.49 4.89
N GLU A 111 -2.76 -10.03 6.08
CA GLU A 111 -2.12 -11.32 6.25
C GLU A 111 -3.06 -12.44 5.77
N ASN A 112 -2.53 -13.34 4.93
CA ASN A 112 -3.25 -14.49 4.37
C ASN A 112 -4.64 -14.16 3.79
N PRO A 113 -4.73 -13.27 2.77
CA PRO A 113 -6.01 -12.92 2.17
C PRO A 113 -6.65 -14.13 1.48
N THR A 114 -7.98 -14.25 1.57
CA THR A 114 -8.72 -15.33 0.90
C THR A 114 -8.70 -15.16 -0.62
N GLU A 115 -9.01 -16.23 -1.35
CA GLU A 115 -9.13 -16.16 -2.81
C GLU A 115 -10.22 -15.15 -3.24
N GLU A 116 -11.32 -15.06 -2.50
CA GLU A 116 -12.39 -14.09 -2.75
C GLU A 116 -11.89 -12.65 -2.60
N MET A 117 -11.06 -12.38 -1.58
CA MET A 117 -10.45 -11.08 -1.35
C MET A 117 -9.48 -10.71 -2.48
N LYS A 118 -8.62 -11.64 -2.90
CA LYS A 118 -7.70 -11.46 -4.04
C LYS A 118 -8.48 -11.13 -5.31
N TRP A 119 -9.53 -11.89 -5.61
CA TRP A 119 -10.40 -11.63 -6.76
C TRP A 119 -11.09 -10.28 -6.70
N ALA A 120 -11.63 -9.89 -5.54
CA ALA A 120 -12.25 -8.60 -5.37
C ALA A 120 -11.26 -7.45 -5.59
N ALA A 121 -10.01 -7.60 -5.13
CA ALA A 121 -8.96 -6.62 -5.32
C ALA A 121 -8.57 -6.49 -6.81
N ILE A 122 -8.41 -7.60 -7.53
CA ILE A 122 -8.11 -7.61 -8.98
C ILE A 122 -9.25 -7.01 -9.80
N LYS A 123 -10.50 -7.40 -9.52
CA LYS A 123 -11.68 -6.88 -10.21
C LYS A 123 -11.87 -5.37 -10.05
N LYS A 124 -11.30 -4.80 -8.98
CA LYS A 124 -11.32 -3.37 -8.72
C LYS A 124 -10.20 -2.61 -9.44
N ASP A 125 -9.01 -3.21 -9.52
CA ASP A 125 -7.87 -2.66 -10.27
C ASP A 125 -6.89 -3.78 -10.65
N GLY A 126 -6.76 -4.05 -11.96
CA GLY A 126 -5.86 -5.07 -12.50
C GLY A 126 -4.39 -4.88 -12.11
N TRP A 127 -3.92 -3.65 -11.84
CA TRP A 127 -2.54 -3.44 -11.34
C TRP A 127 -2.30 -4.05 -9.97
N THR A 128 -3.35 -4.36 -9.22
CA THR A 128 -3.28 -5.01 -7.91
C THR A 128 -2.65 -6.40 -7.98
N ILE A 129 -2.59 -7.03 -9.16
CA ILE A 129 -1.93 -8.34 -9.32
C ILE A 129 -0.48 -8.34 -8.80
N ARG A 130 0.23 -7.20 -8.90
CA ARG A 130 1.61 -7.03 -8.41
C ARG A 130 1.73 -7.10 -6.88
N MET A 131 0.60 -7.03 -6.18
CA MET A 131 0.47 -7.00 -4.73
C MET A 131 -0.05 -8.32 -4.17
N ILE A 132 -0.38 -9.27 -5.04
CA ILE A 132 -0.87 -10.59 -4.68
C ILE A 132 0.28 -11.58 -4.82
N GLU A 133 0.53 -12.34 -3.76
CA GLU A 133 1.50 -13.42 -3.79
C GLU A 133 0.91 -14.63 -4.54
N ASN A 134 1.68 -15.19 -5.47
CA ASN A 134 1.34 -16.36 -6.27
C ASN A 134 -0.07 -16.30 -6.91
N PRO A 135 -0.38 -15.28 -7.73
CA PRO A 135 -1.69 -15.20 -8.38
C PRO A 135 -1.89 -16.34 -9.37
N THR A 136 -3.14 -16.81 -9.51
CA THR A 136 -3.49 -17.84 -10.49
C THR A 136 -3.41 -17.30 -11.92
N GLN A 137 -3.34 -18.19 -12.91
CA GLN A 137 -3.37 -17.80 -14.32
C GLN A 137 -4.65 -17.02 -14.67
N ASP A 138 -5.80 -17.43 -14.12
CA ASP A 138 -7.07 -16.74 -14.32
C ASP A 138 -7.04 -15.31 -13.77
N MET A 139 -6.45 -15.12 -12.58
CA MET A 139 -6.25 -13.80 -11.98
C MET A 139 -5.35 -12.91 -12.84
N GLN A 140 -4.27 -13.48 -13.37
CA GLN A 140 -3.34 -12.78 -14.26
C GLN A 140 -4.01 -12.38 -15.58
N LEU A 141 -4.81 -13.27 -16.19
CA LEU A 141 -5.57 -12.98 -17.40
C LEU A 141 -6.63 -11.90 -17.16
N GLU A 142 -7.36 -11.95 -16.04
CA GLU A 142 -8.33 -10.91 -15.69
C GLU A 142 -7.64 -9.55 -15.49
N ALA A 143 -6.44 -9.53 -14.88
CA ALA A 143 -5.66 -8.31 -14.74
C ALA A 143 -5.20 -7.73 -16.09
N ILE A 144 -4.72 -8.57 -17.02
CA ILE A 144 -4.35 -8.18 -18.39
C ILE A 144 -5.56 -7.63 -19.15
N LYS A 145 -6.72 -8.26 -18.99
CA LYS A 145 -7.96 -7.83 -19.63
C LYS A 145 -8.36 -6.42 -19.21
N GLN A 146 -8.06 -6.01 -17.98
CA GLN A 146 -8.26 -4.62 -17.54
C GLN A 146 -7.14 -3.70 -18.03
N ASN A 147 -5.89 -4.16 -18.01
CA ASN A 147 -4.74 -3.39 -18.48
C ASN A 147 -3.61 -4.31 -18.99
N CYS A 148 -3.37 -4.30 -20.29
CA CYS A 148 -2.39 -5.16 -20.96
C CYS A 148 -0.96 -4.91 -20.50
N PHE A 149 -0.63 -3.71 -20.02
CA PHE A 149 0.71 -3.40 -19.54
C PHE A 149 1.06 -4.11 -18.22
N VAL A 150 0.08 -4.68 -17.55
CA VAL A 150 0.28 -5.57 -16.40
C VAL A 150 1.14 -6.79 -16.77
N ILE A 151 1.17 -7.19 -18.05
CA ILE A 151 2.02 -8.30 -18.51
C ILE A 151 3.49 -8.14 -18.13
N GLY A 152 3.99 -6.90 -18.05
CA GLY A 152 5.36 -6.61 -17.62
C GLY A 152 5.65 -6.94 -16.14
N HIS A 153 4.64 -7.29 -15.36
CA HIS A 153 4.76 -7.71 -13.96
C HIS A 153 4.43 -9.19 -13.74
N ILE A 154 4.13 -9.93 -14.81
CA ILE A 154 3.88 -11.37 -14.72
C ILE A 154 5.20 -12.10 -14.98
N GLU A 155 5.66 -12.88 -14.00
CA GLU A 155 6.80 -13.76 -14.23
C GLU A 155 6.41 -14.86 -15.23
N LYS A 156 7.15 -14.96 -16.34
CA LYS A 156 6.98 -15.99 -17.38
C LYS A 156 5.53 -16.09 -17.89
N PRO A 157 4.99 -15.04 -18.54
CA PRO A 157 3.62 -15.06 -19.04
C PRO A 157 3.43 -16.18 -20.07
N THR A 158 2.26 -16.81 -20.05
CA THR A 158 1.88 -17.82 -21.05
C THR A 158 1.69 -17.16 -22.42
N ASP A 159 1.71 -17.94 -23.50
CA ASP A 159 1.43 -17.40 -24.82
C ASP A 159 0.01 -16.83 -24.92
N GLU A 160 -0.96 -17.43 -24.22
CA GLU A 160 -2.31 -16.88 -24.08
C GLU A 160 -2.29 -15.48 -23.49
N MET A 161 -1.55 -15.25 -22.40
CA MET A 161 -1.40 -13.93 -21.79
C MET A 161 -0.73 -12.92 -22.71
N LYS A 162 0.34 -13.34 -23.41
CA LYS A 162 1.05 -12.51 -24.40
C LYS A 162 0.10 -12.07 -25.51
N TRP A 163 -0.65 -13.00 -26.09
CA TRP A 163 -1.64 -12.71 -27.12
C TRP A 163 -2.76 -11.81 -26.61
N ALA A 164 -3.29 -12.07 -25.41
CA ALA A 164 -4.31 -11.23 -24.79
C ALA A 164 -3.82 -9.77 -24.65
N ALA A 165 -2.57 -9.57 -24.22
CA ALA A 165 -1.99 -8.24 -24.07
C ALA A 165 -1.78 -7.53 -25.42
N ILE A 166 -1.20 -8.23 -26.41
CA ILE A 166 -0.96 -7.69 -27.77
C ILE A 166 -2.26 -7.32 -28.48
N ASN A 167 -3.30 -8.16 -28.34
CA ASN A 167 -4.59 -7.92 -28.96
C ASN A 167 -5.31 -6.70 -28.36
N GLN A 168 -5.05 -6.40 -27.08
CA GLN A 168 -5.55 -5.17 -26.46
C GLN A 168 -4.73 -3.93 -26.88
N SER A 169 -3.40 -4.03 -26.93
CA SER A 169 -2.52 -2.97 -27.44
C SER A 169 -1.23 -3.54 -28.01
N GLY A 170 -0.90 -3.16 -29.24
CA GLY A 170 0.36 -3.54 -29.87
C GLY A 170 1.60 -3.11 -29.07
N TYR A 171 1.51 -2.05 -28.26
CA TYR A 171 2.60 -1.62 -27.37
C TYR A 171 2.97 -2.63 -26.29
N ALA A 172 2.08 -3.56 -25.93
CA ALA A 172 2.38 -4.61 -24.96
C ALA A 172 3.57 -5.48 -25.41
N ILE A 173 3.89 -5.53 -26.71
CA ILE A 173 5.05 -6.25 -27.26
C ILE A 173 6.38 -5.83 -26.62
N TYR A 174 6.48 -4.56 -26.18
CA TYR A 174 7.67 -4.02 -25.53
C TYR A 174 7.95 -4.67 -24.18
N LEU A 175 6.89 -5.08 -23.47
CA LEU A 175 6.96 -5.69 -22.15
C LEU A 175 7.10 -7.22 -22.20
N ILE A 176 6.96 -7.81 -23.39
CA ILE A 176 7.14 -9.25 -23.59
C ILE A 176 8.62 -9.54 -23.85
N GLU A 177 9.21 -10.41 -23.05
CA GLU A 177 10.55 -10.92 -23.29
C GLU A 177 10.55 -11.95 -24.43
N ASN A 178 11.44 -11.76 -25.40
CA ASN A 178 11.64 -12.65 -26.56
C ASN A 178 10.32 -13.03 -27.27
N PRO A 179 9.55 -12.04 -27.80
CA PRO A 179 8.33 -12.33 -28.55
C PRO A 179 8.64 -13.11 -29.83
N THR A 180 7.65 -13.87 -30.31
CA THR A 180 7.76 -14.55 -31.62
C THR A 180 7.56 -13.56 -32.76
N GLN A 181 8.06 -13.88 -33.95
CA GLN A 181 7.83 -13.06 -35.15
C GLN A 181 6.32 -12.85 -35.43
N ALA A 182 5.49 -13.86 -35.16
CA ALA A 182 4.03 -13.75 -35.29
C ALA A 182 3.44 -12.71 -34.33
N MET A 183 3.95 -12.64 -33.09
CA MET A 183 3.54 -11.64 -32.10
C MET A 183 3.97 -10.22 -32.50
N GLU A 184 5.19 -10.06 -33.04
CA GLU A 184 5.69 -8.78 -33.54
C GLU A 184 4.85 -8.27 -34.73
N GLN A 185 4.54 -9.15 -35.68
CA GLN A 185 3.67 -8.83 -36.82
C GLN A 185 2.26 -8.44 -36.36
N ALA A 186 1.68 -9.19 -35.43
CA ALA A 186 0.36 -8.86 -34.90
C ALA A 186 0.35 -7.52 -34.14
N ALA A 187 1.38 -7.23 -33.36
CA ALA A 187 1.54 -5.95 -32.67
C ALA A 187 1.61 -4.77 -33.67
N ALA A 188 2.38 -4.92 -34.76
CA ALA A 188 2.50 -3.93 -35.83
C ALA A 188 1.19 -3.71 -36.59
N VAL A 189 0.41 -4.77 -36.85
CA VAL A 189 -0.90 -4.67 -37.51
C VAL A 189 -1.91 -3.96 -36.61
N ASN A 190 -1.93 -4.30 -35.31
CA ASN A 190 -2.84 -3.67 -34.35
C ASN A 190 -2.44 -2.20 -34.08
N MET A 191 -1.16 -1.87 -34.18
CA MET A 191 -0.64 -0.54 -33.88
C MET A 191 0.61 -0.23 -34.71
N PRO A 192 0.49 0.45 -35.88
CA PRO A 192 1.62 0.67 -36.79
C PRO A 192 2.82 1.40 -36.17
N CYS A 193 2.59 2.28 -35.19
CA CYS A 193 3.68 2.94 -34.44
C CYS A 193 4.44 2.01 -33.48
N ALA A 194 3.96 0.79 -33.23
CA ALA A 194 4.74 -0.22 -32.51
C ALA A 194 5.91 -0.77 -33.36
N ILE A 195 5.90 -0.58 -34.69
CA ILE A 195 6.98 -0.98 -35.60
C ILE A 195 8.30 -0.31 -35.20
N ASP A 196 8.29 1.01 -34.99
CA ASP A 196 9.47 1.77 -34.59
C ASP A 196 10.07 1.24 -33.27
N LEU A 197 9.23 0.75 -32.36
CA LEU A 197 9.68 0.17 -31.09
C LEU A 197 10.28 -1.23 -31.25
N ILE A 198 9.74 -2.04 -32.16
CA ILE A 198 10.28 -3.36 -32.49
C ILE A 198 11.65 -3.19 -33.17
N GLU A 199 11.76 -2.29 -34.14
CA GLU A 199 13.00 -2.01 -34.88
C GLU A 199 14.13 -1.49 -33.98
N ASN A 200 13.83 -0.58 -33.05
CA ASN A 200 14.82 -0.07 -32.09
C ASN A 200 15.33 -1.16 -31.11
N ARG A 201 14.53 -2.20 -30.82
CA ARG A 201 14.92 -3.32 -29.94
C ARG A 201 15.95 -4.25 -30.59
N VAL A 202 15.89 -4.39 -31.91
CA VAL A 202 16.84 -5.21 -32.71
C VAL A 202 18.22 -4.53 -32.78
N GLN A 203 18.29 -3.21 -32.76
CA GLN A 203 19.54 -2.45 -32.86
C GLN A 203 20.34 -2.37 -31.54
N GLN A 204 19.73 -2.72 -30.40
CA GLN A 204 20.36 -2.65 -29.07
C GLN A 204 20.83 -4.03 -28.54
N LYS A 205 20.70 -5.09 -29.33
CA LYS A 205 21.25 -6.42 -29.06
C LYS A 205 22.50 -6.66 -29.91
#